data_AF-B0EJ98-F1
#
_entry.id   AF-B0EJ98-F1
#
_cell.length_a   1.000
_cell.length_b   1.000
_cell.length_c   1.000
_cell.angle_alpha   90.00
_cell.angle_beta   90.00
_cell.angle_gamma   90.00
#
_symmetry.space_group_name_H-M   'P 1'
#
loop_
_entity.id
_entity.type
_entity.pdbx_description
1 polymer ?
#
loop_
_entity_poly.entity_id
_entity_poly.type
_entity_poly.pdbx_seq_one_letter_code
_entity_poly.pdbx_strand_id
1 'polypeptide(L)'
;MHSIVILFLISLSVADCDNNQYLNDRGDCLECDGVYPGCNSCDSTKCTSCKPGYKQISLENAAVSCEYLDGFTSEDKTSCGSGFIQNSNSNSCEYCLNCAADSCDSQNKCTKCLPDYFLKDGYCYSCYKCKSEKCSSTTGCTECENGYYSKDGFCNSCGACKSDKCGSSGCTECEDGYYLKDGYCTRCENCEGECSNSEGCAVCEFHYYEDEGKCLRCSLSCEEGCDKTGCIDSNSASLSFISLAMIIVFISFF
;
A
#
# COMPACT_ATOMS: atom_id res chain seq x y z
N MET A 1 6.36 74.85 -4.62
CA MET A 1 5.72 73.68 -5.27
C MET A 1 6.81 72.88 -5.92
N HIS A 2 7.06 71.65 -5.48
CA HIS A 2 7.55 70.52 -6.28
C HIS A 2 7.52 69.32 -5.33
N SER A 3 6.36 68.68 -5.25
CA SER A 3 6.16 67.45 -4.49
C SER A 3 6.91 66.33 -5.20
N ILE A 4 7.88 65.72 -4.50
CA ILE A 4 8.58 64.52 -4.97
C ILE A 4 7.63 63.36 -4.70
N VAL A 5 6.98 62.88 -5.77
CA VAL A 5 6.20 61.65 -5.75
C VAL A 5 7.19 60.49 -5.76
N ILE A 6 7.38 59.85 -4.61
CA ILE A 6 8.12 58.59 -4.50
C ILE A 6 7.22 57.52 -5.10
N LEU A 7 7.47 57.14 -6.35
CA LEU A 7 6.89 55.94 -6.96
C LEU A 7 7.45 54.72 -6.20
N PHE A 8 6.65 54.17 -5.29
CA PHE A 8 6.84 52.80 -4.83
C PHE A 8 6.58 51.86 -6.01
N LEU A 9 7.66 51.34 -6.60
CA LEU A 9 7.59 50.17 -7.46
C LEU A 9 7.21 48.99 -6.56
N ILE A 10 5.91 48.73 -6.46
CA ILE A 10 5.39 47.48 -5.91
C ILE A 10 5.85 46.41 -6.89
N SER A 11 6.85 45.61 -6.48
CA SER A 11 7.16 44.35 -7.14
C SER A 11 5.94 43.45 -6.96
N LEU A 12 5.01 43.50 -7.91
CA LEU A 12 4.02 42.46 -8.09
C LEU A 12 4.83 41.19 -8.36
N SER A 13 4.94 40.33 -7.35
CA SER A 13 5.41 38.96 -7.55
C SER A 13 4.45 38.33 -8.54
N VAL A 14 4.87 38.23 -9.80
CA VAL A 14 4.22 37.33 -10.75
C VAL A 14 4.23 35.98 -10.06
N ALA A 15 3.04 35.40 -9.84
CA ALA A 15 2.93 34.07 -9.30
C ALA A 15 3.63 33.13 -10.28
N ASP A 16 4.83 32.67 -9.91
CA ASP A 16 5.60 31.73 -10.71
C ASP A 16 5.11 30.34 -10.33
N CYS A 17 4.38 29.69 -11.23
CA CYS A 17 3.93 28.33 -11.04
C CYS A 17 5.09 27.35 -11.31
N ASP A 18 5.01 26.15 -10.74
CA ASP A 18 6.02 25.12 -11.01
C ASP A 18 6.04 24.70 -12.50
N ASN A 19 7.15 24.12 -12.97
CA ASN A 19 7.38 23.76 -14.38
C ASN A 19 6.31 22.84 -15.03
N ASN A 20 5.47 22.18 -14.23
CA ASN A 20 4.39 21.28 -14.66
C ASN A 20 2.99 21.89 -14.44
N GLN A 21 2.90 23.19 -14.18
CA GLN A 21 1.68 23.93 -13.92
C GLN A 21 1.59 25.17 -14.81
N TYR A 22 0.36 25.69 -15.01
CA TYR A 22 0.13 26.98 -15.66
C TYR A 22 -0.78 27.86 -14.80
N LEU A 23 -0.57 29.18 -14.88
CA LEU A 23 -1.40 30.16 -14.20
C LEU A 23 -2.68 30.41 -15.02
N ASN A 24 -3.84 30.17 -14.42
CA ASN A 24 -5.13 30.46 -15.07
C ASN A 24 -5.51 31.95 -14.91
N ASP A 25 -6.58 32.39 -15.59
CA ASP A 25 -7.05 33.78 -15.54
C ASP A 25 -7.58 34.22 -14.15
N ARG A 26 -7.79 33.27 -13.23
CA ARG A 26 -8.20 33.53 -11.83
C ARG A 26 -7.01 33.67 -10.89
N GLY A 27 -5.79 33.42 -11.38
CA GLY A 27 -4.56 33.47 -10.59
C GLY A 27 -4.23 32.16 -9.86
N ASP A 28 -4.86 31.03 -10.23
CA ASP A 28 -4.53 29.72 -9.67
C ASP A 28 -3.51 28.97 -10.55
N CYS A 29 -2.57 28.26 -9.93
CA CYS A 29 -1.69 27.33 -10.63
C CYS A 29 -2.39 25.97 -10.79
N LEU A 30 -2.62 25.55 -12.03
CA LEU A 30 -3.25 24.29 -12.37
C LEU A 30 -2.23 23.31 -12.94
N GLU A 31 -2.26 22.05 -12.49
CA GLU A 31 -1.40 20.99 -13.03
C GLU A 31 -1.77 20.63 -14.46
N CYS A 32 -0.76 20.58 -15.31
CA CYS A 32 -0.92 20.30 -16.73
C CYS A 32 -1.55 18.94 -17.02
N ASP A 33 -1.21 17.90 -16.26
CA ASP A 33 -1.77 16.56 -16.43
C ASP A 33 -3.24 16.46 -16.03
N GLY A 34 -3.68 17.30 -15.10
CA GLY A 34 -5.09 17.37 -14.68
C GLY A 34 -6.00 18.02 -15.73
N VAL A 35 -5.43 18.87 -16.60
CA VAL A 35 -6.16 19.56 -17.67
C VAL A 35 -5.98 18.86 -19.02
N TYR A 36 -4.76 18.41 -19.31
CA TYR A 36 -4.39 17.68 -20.52
C TYR A 36 -3.77 16.33 -20.11
N PRO A 37 -4.50 15.21 -20.18
CA PRO A 37 -4.00 13.91 -19.76
C PRO A 37 -2.70 13.54 -20.49
N GLY A 38 -1.67 13.13 -19.75
CA GLY A 38 -0.35 12.80 -20.29
C GLY A 38 0.55 14.00 -20.53
N CYS A 39 0.17 15.21 -20.12
CA CYS A 39 0.93 16.43 -20.37
C CYS A 39 1.99 16.71 -19.29
N ASN A 40 3.20 17.07 -19.72
CA ASN A 40 4.32 17.44 -18.86
C ASN A 40 4.45 18.96 -18.71
N SER A 41 4.15 19.73 -19.76
CA SER A 41 4.13 21.20 -19.72
C SER A 41 3.03 21.74 -20.63
N CYS A 42 2.36 22.81 -20.24
CA CYS A 42 1.19 23.35 -20.92
C CYS A 42 1.08 24.86 -20.73
N ASP A 43 0.27 25.49 -21.58
CA ASP A 43 -0.27 26.84 -21.35
C ASP A 43 -1.81 26.76 -21.22
N SER A 44 -2.47 27.91 -21.07
CA SER A 44 -3.93 27.95 -20.90
C SER A 44 -4.75 27.45 -22.10
N THR A 45 -4.10 27.20 -23.23
CA THR A 45 -4.74 26.82 -24.50
C THR A 45 -4.33 25.44 -24.99
N LYS A 46 -3.18 24.90 -24.56
CA LYS A 46 -2.65 23.63 -25.08
C LYS A 46 -1.58 22.99 -24.20
N CYS A 47 -1.39 21.70 -24.38
CA CYS A 47 -0.19 21.02 -23.94
C CYS A 47 1.00 21.34 -24.87
N THR A 48 2.13 21.80 -24.30
CA THR A 48 3.35 22.16 -25.02
C THR A 48 4.42 21.06 -25.00
N SER A 49 4.38 20.14 -24.03
CA SER A 49 5.21 18.93 -24.00
C SER A 49 4.48 17.77 -23.30
N CYS A 50 4.63 16.55 -23.81
CA CYS A 50 4.03 15.36 -23.21
C CYS A 50 4.99 14.64 -22.26
N LYS A 51 4.43 13.89 -21.31
CA LYS A 51 5.17 12.94 -20.46
C LYS A 51 5.80 11.84 -21.34
N PRO A 52 6.89 11.20 -20.88
CA PRO A 52 7.42 10.02 -21.56
C PRO A 52 6.32 8.96 -21.82
N GLY A 53 6.27 8.40 -23.03
CA GLY A 53 5.24 7.44 -23.45
C GLY A 53 3.97 8.06 -24.04
N TYR A 54 3.93 9.39 -24.18
CA TYR A 54 2.83 10.12 -24.80
C TYR A 54 3.33 11.01 -25.95
N LYS A 55 2.49 11.22 -26.97
CA LYS A 55 2.79 12.10 -28.12
C LYS A 55 1.74 13.19 -28.26
N GLN A 56 2.18 14.39 -28.66
CA GLN A 56 1.28 15.50 -28.95
C GLN A 56 0.39 15.18 -30.15
N ILE A 57 -0.91 15.36 -29.96
CA ILE A 57 -1.93 15.26 -31.00
C ILE A 57 -2.65 16.60 -31.14
N SER A 58 -2.97 16.96 -32.38
CA SER A 58 -3.83 18.09 -32.69
C SER A 58 -5.13 17.54 -33.24
N LEU A 59 -6.20 17.53 -32.43
CA LEU A 59 -7.53 17.18 -32.92
C LEU A 59 -8.10 18.37 -33.69
N GLU A 60 -8.71 18.14 -34.85
CA GLU A 60 -9.38 19.21 -35.61
C GLU A 60 -10.43 19.89 -34.71
N ASN A 61 -10.17 21.14 -34.33
CA ASN A 61 -10.96 21.98 -33.43
C ASN A 61 -10.85 21.70 -31.91
N ALA A 62 -9.77 21.05 -31.44
CA ALA A 62 -9.46 20.98 -30.00
C ALA A 62 -8.01 21.45 -29.69
N ALA A 63 -7.76 21.72 -28.41
CA ALA A 63 -6.41 22.00 -27.88
C ALA A 63 -5.45 20.84 -28.15
N VAL A 64 -4.15 21.15 -28.36
CA VAL A 64 -3.12 20.10 -28.45
C VAL A 64 -3.09 19.34 -27.14
N SER A 65 -3.27 18.01 -27.21
CA SER A 65 -3.28 17.10 -26.07
C SER A 65 -2.27 15.97 -26.27
N CYS A 66 -2.12 15.09 -25.30
CA CYS A 66 -1.20 13.97 -25.34
C CYS A 66 -1.96 12.65 -25.47
N GLU A 67 -1.60 11.82 -26.44
CA GLU A 67 -2.14 10.46 -26.58
C GLU A 67 -1.13 9.45 -26.05
N TYR A 68 -1.62 8.50 -25.25
CA TYR A 68 -0.81 7.41 -24.71
C TYR A 68 -0.45 6.42 -25.82
N LEU A 69 0.84 6.14 -25.99
CA LEU A 69 1.34 5.26 -27.05
C LEU A 69 1.46 3.80 -26.62
N ASP A 70 0.69 3.32 -25.64
CA ASP A 70 0.75 1.92 -25.15
C ASP A 70 2.18 1.42 -24.84
N GLY A 71 3.04 2.32 -24.32
CA GLY A 71 4.45 2.03 -23.99
C GLY A 71 5.44 2.12 -25.15
N PHE A 72 5.01 2.47 -26.37
CA PHE A 72 5.87 2.66 -27.54
C PHE A 72 6.52 4.06 -27.58
N THR A 73 7.65 4.19 -28.29
CA THR A 73 8.31 5.49 -28.54
C THR A 73 7.69 6.26 -29.70
N SER A 74 6.92 5.59 -30.56
CA SER A 74 6.33 6.15 -31.78
C SER A 74 5.18 5.29 -32.32
N GLU A 75 4.40 5.84 -33.24
CA GLU A 75 3.25 5.16 -33.90
C GLU A 75 3.65 3.94 -34.74
N ASP A 76 4.90 3.87 -35.19
CA ASP A 76 5.39 2.75 -35.99
C ASP A 76 5.52 1.45 -35.17
N LYS A 77 5.34 1.53 -33.85
CA LYS A 77 5.36 0.41 -32.89
C LYS A 77 6.60 -0.49 -33.01
N THR A 78 7.73 0.11 -33.37
CA THR A 78 9.01 -0.61 -33.57
C THR A 78 9.90 -0.63 -32.33
N SER A 79 9.64 0.23 -31.35
CA SER A 79 10.49 0.37 -30.17
C SER A 79 9.67 0.83 -28.96
N CYS A 80 10.01 0.29 -27.79
CA CYS A 80 9.37 0.64 -26.52
C CYS A 80 10.11 1.76 -25.80
N GLY A 81 9.35 2.60 -25.10
CA GLY A 81 9.90 3.66 -24.25
C GLY A 81 10.66 3.10 -23.04
N SER A 82 11.45 3.95 -22.40
CA SER A 82 12.18 3.57 -21.18
C SER A 82 11.27 2.96 -20.13
N GLY A 83 11.65 1.80 -19.60
CA GLY A 83 10.84 1.04 -18.64
C GLY A 83 9.80 0.11 -19.28
N PHE A 84 9.76 0.00 -20.60
CA PHE A 84 8.91 -0.94 -21.32
C PHE A 84 9.74 -1.86 -22.23
N ILE A 85 9.30 -3.11 -22.40
CA ILE A 85 9.90 -4.06 -23.34
C ILE A 85 8.88 -4.54 -24.37
N GLN A 86 9.36 -4.82 -25.58
CA GLN A 86 8.50 -5.29 -26.66
C GLN A 86 8.21 -6.78 -26.45
N ASN A 87 6.95 -7.13 -26.17
CA ASN A 87 6.51 -8.50 -26.18
C ASN A 87 6.45 -8.99 -27.63
N SER A 88 7.35 -9.90 -27.99
CA SER A 88 7.46 -10.44 -29.36
C SER A 88 6.24 -11.26 -29.78
N ASN A 89 5.40 -11.74 -28.85
CA ASN A 89 4.22 -12.54 -29.14
C ASN A 89 2.97 -11.70 -29.43
N SER A 90 2.85 -10.52 -28.82
CA SER A 90 1.66 -9.64 -28.92
C SER A 90 1.92 -8.33 -29.65
N ASN A 91 3.17 -8.01 -29.97
CA ASN A 91 3.59 -6.71 -30.50
C ASN A 91 3.04 -5.55 -29.64
N SER A 92 3.21 -5.67 -28.33
CA SER A 92 2.85 -4.66 -27.31
C SER A 92 4.07 -4.31 -26.47
N CYS A 93 4.12 -3.09 -25.95
CA CYS A 93 5.12 -2.72 -24.96
C CYS A 93 4.59 -3.01 -23.55
N GLU A 94 5.25 -3.92 -22.85
CA GLU A 94 4.90 -4.32 -21.50
C GLU A 94 5.80 -3.62 -20.49
N TYR A 95 5.18 -3.09 -19.45
CA TYR A 95 5.87 -2.30 -18.46
C TYR A 95 6.74 -3.18 -17.54
N CYS A 96 8.03 -2.90 -17.50
CA CYS A 96 9.02 -3.60 -16.70
C CYS A 96 9.50 -2.68 -15.56
N LEU A 97 8.71 -2.68 -14.49
CA LEU A 97 8.77 -1.71 -13.40
C LEU A 97 10.13 -1.70 -12.66
N ASN A 98 10.74 -0.50 -12.58
CA ASN A 98 11.96 -0.20 -11.81
C ASN A 98 13.24 -0.94 -12.24
N CYS A 99 13.29 -1.37 -13.49
CA CYS A 99 14.43 -2.10 -14.03
C CYS A 99 15.36 -1.16 -14.79
N ALA A 100 16.66 -1.46 -14.74
CA ALA A 100 17.62 -0.70 -15.53
C ALA A 100 17.35 -0.91 -17.04
N ALA A 101 17.77 0.06 -17.86
CA ALA A 101 17.67 -0.06 -19.31
C ALA A 101 18.27 -1.40 -19.78
N ASP A 102 17.60 -2.04 -20.75
CA ASP A 102 18.01 -3.32 -21.35
C ASP A 102 18.19 -4.48 -20.35
N SER A 103 17.66 -4.35 -19.14
CA SER A 103 17.84 -5.34 -18.06
C SER A 103 16.57 -6.12 -17.75
N CYS A 104 15.71 -6.29 -18.76
CA CYS A 104 14.46 -7.02 -18.66
C CYS A 104 14.44 -8.13 -19.73
N ASP A 105 14.06 -9.33 -19.32
CA ASP A 105 14.05 -10.51 -20.19
C ASP A 105 12.69 -10.71 -20.89
N SER A 106 12.62 -11.72 -21.75
CA SER A 106 11.41 -12.06 -22.51
C SER A 106 10.23 -12.57 -21.66
N GLN A 107 10.40 -12.71 -20.34
CA GLN A 107 9.38 -13.11 -19.38
C GLN A 107 8.96 -11.95 -18.46
N ASN A 108 9.34 -10.71 -18.80
CA ASN A 108 9.14 -9.51 -17.97
C ASN A 108 9.82 -9.60 -16.61
N LYS A 109 10.95 -10.33 -16.53
CA LYS A 109 11.78 -10.39 -15.32
C LYS A 109 13.00 -9.52 -15.50
N CYS A 110 13.42 -8.92 -14.41
CA CYS A 110 14.58 -8.05 -14.39
C CYS A 110 15.83 -8.81 -14.01
N THR A 111 16.93 -8.46 -14.66
CA THR A 111 18.28 -8.93 -14.33
C THR A 111 19.05 -7.86 -13.55
N LYS A 112 18.61 -6.60 -13.62
CA LYS A 112 19.19 -5.47 -12.90
C LYS A 112 18.16 -4.38 -12.64
N CYS A 113 18.21 -3.81 -11.44
CA CYS A 113 17.30 -2.75 -10.99
C CYS A 113 17.91 -1.36 -11.13
N LEU A 114 17.03 -0.35 -11.12
CA LEU A 114 17.42 1.06 -10.95
C LEU A 114 18.06 1.28 -9.55
N PRO A 115 18.80 2.39 -9.35
CA PRO A 115 19.25 2.81 -8.02
C PRO A 115 18.07 2.90 -7.04
N ASP A 116 18.32 2.60 -5.75
CA ASP A 116 17.30 2.51 -4.68
C ASP A 116 16.29 1.35 -4.81
N TYR A 117 16.55 0.41 -5.72
CA TYR A 117 15.81 -0.84 -5.85
C TYR A 117 16.74 -2.05 -5.75
N PHE A 118 16.19 -3.17 -5.29
CA PHE A 118 16.88 -4.45 -5.20
C PHE A 118 16.14 -5.56 -5.93
N LEU A 119 16.92 -6.48 -6.49
CA LEU A 119 16.43 -7.59 -7.27
C LEU A 119 16.05 -8.76 -6.36
N LYS A 120 14.79 -9.19 -6.45
CA LYS A 120 14.30 -10.41 -5.80
C LYS A 120 13.31 -11.12 -6.73
N ASP A 121 13.54 -12.40 -7.00
CA ASP A 121 12.69 -13.25 -7.84
C ASP A 121 12.36 -12.68 -9.24
N GLY A 122 13.34 -11.94 -9.80
CA GLY A 122 13.21 -11.27 -11.09
C GLY A 122 12.40 -9.98 -11.05
N TYR A 123 12.14 -9.40 -9.88
CA TYR A 123 11.45 -8.13 -9.71
C TYR A 123 12.29 -7.14 -8.92
N CYS A 124 12.12 -5.86 -9.22
CA CYS A 124 12.83 -4.77 -8.58
C CYS A 124 11.97 -4.11 -7.51
N TYR A 125 12.33 -4.37 -6.25
CA TYR A 125 11.63 -3.86 -5.08
C TYR A 125 12.31 -2.62 -4.52
N SER A 126 11.52 -1.66 -4.07
CA SER A 126 12.06 -0.42 -3.49
C SER A 126 12.76 -0.71 -2.17
N CYS A 127 13.90 -0.05 -1.95
CA CYS A 127 14.54 0.06 -0.64
C CYS A 127 13.85 1.12 0.24
N TYR A 128 12.53 1.08 0.28
CA TYR A 128 11.72 1.95 1.11
C TYR A 128 12.16 1.86 2.57
N LYS A 129 12.32 3.01 3.23
CA LYS A 129 12.71 3.12 4.65
C LYS A 129 14.04 2.45 5.00
N CYS A 130 14.91 2.30 4.00
CA CYS A 130 16.27 1.91 4.21
C CYS A 130 17.13 3.11 4.62
N LYS A 131 18.09 2.92 5.53
CA LYS A 131 19.08 3.97 5.80
C LYS A 131 19.92 4.23 4.55
N SER A 132 20.43 5.45 4.43
CA SER A 132 21.33 5.84 3.35
C SER A 132 22.49 4.85 3.20
N GLU A 133 22.79 4.44 1.97
CA GLU A 133 23.87 3.49 1.64
C GLU A 133 23.71 2.07 2.21
N LYS A 134 22.53 1.74 2.77
CA LYS A 134 22.23 0.40 3.32
C LYS A 134 21.32 -0.43 2.41
N CYS A 135 21.01 0.09 1.23
CA CYS A 135 20.30 -0.62 0.18
C CYS A 135 21.31 -1.37 -0.71
N SER A 136 21.26 -2.70 -0.65
CA SER A 136 22.00 -3.57 -1.57
C SER A 136 21.10 -3.97 -2.73
N SER A 137 21.61 -3.89 -3.95
CA SER A 137 20.86 -4.26 -5.16
C SER A 137 20.51 -5.74 -5.27
N THR A 138 21.09 -6.63 -4.44
CA THR A 138 20.83 -8.07 -4.48
C THR A 138 20.20 -8.61 -3.20
N THR A 139 20.47 -7.99 -2.06
CA THR A 139 19.96 -8.46 -0.75
C THR A 139 18.92 -7.53 -0.16
N GLY A 140 18.64 -6.41 -0.81
CA GLY A 140 17.75 -5.37 -0.29
C GLY A 140 18.37 -4.61 0.86
N CYS A 141 17.52 -4.09 1.74
CA CYS A 141 17.94 -3.24 2.82
C CYS A 141 18.57 -4.05 3.97
N THR A 142 19.83 -3.74 4.30
CA THR A 142 20.52 -4.35 5.44
C THR A 142 20.24 -3.65 6.77
N GLU A 143 19.84 -2.38 6.72
CA GLU A 143 19.58 -1.57 7.92
C GLU A 143 18.52 -0.51 7.65
N CYS A 144 17.44 -0.54 8.43
CA CYS A 144 16.26 0.29 8.22
C CYS A 144 16.28 1.56 9.09
N GLU A 145 15.53 2.57 8.66
CA GLU A 145 15.24 3.77 9.47
C GLU A 145 14.62 3.41 10.83
N ASN A 146 14.70 4.33 11.79
CA ASN A 146 14.11 4.13 13.11
C ASN A 146 12.60 3.84 13.01
N GLY A 147 12.12 2.88 13.80
CA GLY A 147 10.74 2.40 13.74
C GLY A 147 10.48 1.31 12.69
N TYR A 148 11.54 0.87 11.98
CA TYR A 148 11.49 -0.22 11.01
C TYR A 148 12.58 -1.26 11.30
N TYR A 149 12.32 -2.50 10.91
CA TYR A 149 13.27 -3.61 11.02
C TYR A 149 13.45 -4.33 9.68
N SER A 150 14.66 -4.84 9.43
CA SER A 150 14.96 -5.54 8.19
C SER A 150 14.51 -7.00 8.28
N LYS A 151 13.69 -7.42 7.31
CA LYS A 151 13.29 -8.82 7.12
C LYS A 151 13.19 -9.10 5.62
N ASP A 152 13.92 -10.12 5.18
CA ASP A 152 13.97 -10.58 3.78
C ASP A 152 14.33 -9.49 2.74
N GLY A 153 15.16 -8.54 3.15
CA GLY A 153 15.59 -7.39 2.34
C GLY A 153 14.64 -6.19 2.38
N PHE A 154 13.53 -6.28 3.12
CA PHE A 154 12.54 -5.22 3.25
C PHE A 154 12.57 -4.57 4.64
N CYS A 155 12.28 -3.28 4.69
CA CYS A 155 12.04 -2.58 5.94
C CYS A 155 10.57 -2.65 6.32
N ASN A 156 10.30 -3.43 7.36
CA ASN A 156 8.97 -3.65 7.90
C ASN A 156 8.74 -2.70 9.07
N SER A 157 7.58 -2.05 9.12
CA SER A 157 7.25 -1.17 10.24
C SER A 157 7.10 -1.97 11.53
N CYS A 158 7.61 -1.42 12.63
CA CYS A 158 7.37 -1.95 13.97
C CYS A 158 5.96 -1.61 14.50
N GLY A 159 5.22 -0.69 13.85
CA GLY A 159 3.85 -0.35 14.22
C GLY A 159 3.73 0.24 15.63
N ALA A 160 2.74 -0.22 16.39
CA ALA A 160 2.45 0.19 17.78
C ALA A 160 3.43 -0.40 18.80
N CYS A 161 4.72 -0.32 18.49
CA CYS A 161 5.80 -0.76 19.36
C CYS A 161 6.21 0.37 20.30
N LYS A 162 6.51 0.08 21.57
CA LYS A 162 7.05 1.10 22.48
C LYS A 162 8.37 1.67 21.92
N SER A 163 8.67 2.92 22.30
CA SER A 163 9.95 3.55 21.96
C SER A 163 11.11 2.63 22.33
N ASP A 164 12.08 2.51 21.42
CA ASP A 164 13.29 1.70 21.59
C ASP A 164 13.07 0.19 21.72
N LYS A 165 11.85 -0.30 21.43
CA LYS A 165 11.51 -1.74 21.45
C LYS A 165 11.37 -2.37 20.07
N CYS A 166 11.66 -1.59 19.03
CA CYS A 166 11.80 -2.05 17.67
C CYS A 166 13.17 -2.71 17.48
N GLY A 167 13.21 -4.05 17.53
CA GLY A 167 14.41 -4.86 17.40
C GLY A 167 14.67 -5.34 15.97
N SER A 168 15.64 -6.25 15.81
CA SER A 168 16.02 -6.79 14.49
C SER A 168 14.99 -7.72 13.87
N SER A 169 14.13 -8.35 14.68
CA SER A 169 13.10 -9.30 14.23
C SER A 169 11.68 -8.74 14.35
N GLY A 170 11.53 -7.44 14.59
CA GLY A 170 10.24 -6.80 14.86
C GLY A 170 10.18 -6.17 16.24
N CYS A 171 8.97 -5.91 16.69
CA CYS A 171 8.73 -5.37 18.02
C CYS A 171 9.03 -6.40 19.11
N THR A 172 9.54 -5.94 20.25
CA THR A 172 9.78 -6.75 21.46
C THR A 172 8.83 -6.43 22.59
N GLU A 173 8.16 -5.29 22.54
CA GLU A 173 7.18 -4.86 23.55
C GLU A 173 6.22 -3.82 22.93
N CYS A 174 4.93 -4.13 22.96
CA CYS A 174 3.90 -3.27 22.36
C CYS A 174 3.45 -2.15 23.28
N GLU A 175 2.94 -1.06 22.69
CA GLU A 175 2.25 0.02 23.40
C GLU A 175 1.01 -0.50 24.15
N ASP A 176 0.54 0.28 25.11
CA ASP A 176 -0.64 -0.09 25.91
C ASP A 176 -1.88 -0.23 25.00
N GLY A 177 -2.67 -1.28 25.23
CA GLY A 177 -3.79 -1.64 24.35
C GLY A 177 -3.41 -2.47 23.12
N TYR A 178 -2.15 -2.92 23.03
CA TYR A 178 -1.67 -3.87 22.02
C TYR A 178 -0.94 -5.05 22.67
N TYR A 179 -0.97 -6.19 21.99
CA TYR A 179 -0.24 -7.39 22.36
C TYR A 179 0.69 -7.87 21.24
N LEU A 180 1.78 -8.49 21.64
CA LEU A 180 2.86 -8.95 20.78
C LEU A 180 2.53 -10.35 20.23
N LYS A 181 2.47 -10.47 18.90
CA LYS A 181 2.36 -11.74 18.19
C LYS A 181 3.34 -11.75 17.01
N ASP A 182 4.28 -12.70 17.02
CA ASP A 182 5.27 -12.90 15.96
C ASP A 182 6.10 -11.65 15.58
N GLY A 183 6.41 -10.79 16.56
CA GLY A 183 7.14 -9.55 16.34
C GLY A 183 6.28 -8.37 15.87
N TYR A 184 4.95 -8.53 15.84
CA TYR A 184 3.99 -7.49 15.48
C TYR A 184 3.07 -7.15 16.66
N CYS A 185 2.72 -5.88 16.77
CA CYS A 185 1.77 -5.40 17.76
C CYS A 185 0.36 -5.44 17.19
N THR A 186 -0.45 -6.34 17.73
CA THR A 186 -1.86 -6.49 17.37
C THR A 186 -2.69 -5.74 18.39
N ARG A 187 -3.65 -4.95 17.91
CA ARG A 187 -4.54 -4.19 18.79
C ARG A 187 -5.44 -5.14 19.58
N CYS A 188 -5.63 -4.83 20.85
CA CYS A 188 -6.62 -5.49 21.68
C CYS A 188 -7.99 -4.89 21.38
N GLU A 189 -8.95 -5.72 20.98
CA GLU A 189 -10.31 -5.31 20.65
C GLU A 189 -11.31 -6.24 21.32
N ASN A 190 -12.38 -5.67 21.89
CA ASN A 190 -13.48 -6.38 22.55
C ASN A 190 -13.04 -7.26 23.73
N CYS A 191 -12.19 -6.72 24.60
CA CYS A 191 -11.62 -7.43 25.75
C CYS A 191 -12.20 -6.89 27.04
N GLU A 192 -12.59 -7.78 27.96
CA GLU A 192 -13.02 -7.36 29.30
C GLU A 192 -11.79 -6.99 30.14
N GLY A 193 -11.44 -5.71 30.13
CA GLY A 193 -10.33 -5.16 30.91
C GLY A 193 -9.04 -4.98 30.11
N GLU A 194 -7.90 -5.04 30.80
CA GLU A 194 -6.59 -4.89 30.17
C GLU A 194 -6.15 -6.20 29.49
N CYS A 195 -5.63 -6.08 28.27
CA CYS A 195 -5.03 -7.22 27.57
C CYS A 195 -3.57 -7.41 27.99
N SER A 196 -3.13 -8.66 28.03
CA SER A 196 -1.74 -9.04 28.28
C SER A 196 -0.89 -8.75 27.06
N ASN A 197 0.28 -8.13 27.27
CA ASN A 197 1.21 -7.85 26.16
C ASN A 197 1.70 -9.14 25.47
N SER A 198 1.77 -10.29 26.15
CA SER A 198 2.27 -11.54 25.56
C SER A 198 1.18 -12.51 25.14
N GLU A 199 0.01 -12.45 25.77
CA GLU A 199 -1.06 -13.45 25.58
C GLU A 199 -2.30 -12.86 24.89
N GLY A 200 -2.37 -11.53 24.72
CA GLY A 200 -3.55 -10.86 24.20
C GLY A 200 -4.67 -10.83 25.23
N CYS A 201 -5.90 -11.05 24.78
CA CYS A 201 -7.08 -10.96 25.63
C CYS A 201 -7.44 -12.31 26.25
N ALA A 202 -7.42 -12.36 27.58
CA ALA A 202 -7.79 -13.57 28.33
C ALA A 202 -9.32 -13.73 28.47
N VAL A 203 -10.04 -12.61 28.54
CA VAL A 203 -11.50 -12.57 28.62
C VAL A 203 -12.03 -11.57 27.59
N CYS A 204 -13.02 -12.00 26.84
CA CYS A 204 -13.64 -11.21 25.78
C CYS A 204 -14.97 -10.64 26.25
N GLU A 205 -15.34 -9.48 25.70
CA GLU A 205 -16.64 -8.86 25.93
C GLU A 205 -17.78 -9.80 25.52
N PHE A 206 -18.97 -9.57 26.09
CA PHE A 206 -20.16 -10.32 25.74
C PHE A 206 -20.40 -10.39 24.22
N HIS A 207 -20.75 -11.58 23.71
CA HIS A 207 -20.82 -11.95 22.29
C HIS A 207 -19.48 -12.04 21.53
N TYR A 208 -18.37 -12.17 22.25
CA TYR A 208 -17.07 -12.55 21.68
C TYR A 208 -16.50 -13.75 22.43
N TYR A 209 -15.70 -14.56 21.74
CA TYR A 209 -14.94 -15.66 22.33
C TYR A 209 -13.46 -15.47 22.07
N GLU A 210 -12.63 -15.92 23.01
CA GLU A 210 -11.17 -15.89 22.87
C GLU A 210 -10.74 -16.91 21.80
N ASP A 211 -9.85 -16.49 20.91
CA ASP A 211 -9.06 -17.35 20.05
C ASP A 211 -7.66 -16.80 19.75
N GLU A 212 -6.64 -17.46 20.31
CA GLU A 212 -5.23 -17.10 20.19
C GLU A 212 -4.94 -15.64 20.58
N GLY A 213 -5.52 -15.22 21.70
CA GLY A 213 -5.42 -13.88 22.27
C GLY A 213 -6.31 -12.83 21.59
N LYS A 214 -7.11 -13.21 20.59
CA LYS A 214 -8.09 -12.33 19.92
C LYS A 214 -9.49 -12.61 20.42
N CYS A 215 -10.33 -11.58 20.42
CA CYS A 215 -11.75 -11.75 20.65
C CYS A 215 -12.48 -11.78 19.32
N LEU A 216 -12.95 -12.98 18.94
CA LEU A 216 -13.69 -13.21 17.71
C LEU A 216 -15.18 -13.11 18.00
N ARG A 217 -15.91 -12.42 17.11
CA ARG A 217 -17.34 -12.21 17.29
C ARG A 217 -18.10 -13.52 17.14
N CYS A 218 -19.06 -13.75 18.04
CA CYS A 218 -20.03 -14.83 17.90
C CYS A 218 -20.86 -14.70 16.62
N SER A 219 -21.38 -15.83 16.15
CA SER A 219 -22.45 -15.83 15.16
C SER A 219 -23.65 -15.05 15.69
N LEU A 220 -24.34 -14.32 14.80
CA LEU A 220 -25.58 -13.61 15.13
C LEU A 220 -26.71 -14.54 15.63
N SER A 221 -26.59 -15.85 15.38
CA SER A 221 -27.52 -16.86 15.85
C SER A 221 -27.34 -17.26 17.31
N CYS A 222 -26.22 -16.88 17.94
CA CYS A 222 -25.95 -17.22 19.34
C CYS A 222 -26.52 -16.15 20.26
N GLU A 223 -27.69 -16.39 20.83
CA GLU A 223 -28.39 -15.43 21.71
C GLU A 223 -27.76 -15.35 23.11
N GLU A 224 -27.32 -16.48 23.67
CA GLU A 224 -26.80 -16.56 25.04
C GLU A 224 -25.26 -16.38 25.14
N GLY A 225 -24.54 -16.54 24.03
CA GLY A 225 -23.08 -16.48 23.97
C GLY A 225 -22.49 -17.59 23.10
N CYS A 226 -21.16 -17.62 22.96
CA CYS A 226 -20.46 -18.65 22.21
C CYS A 226 -19.06 -18.91 22.75
N ASP A 227 -18.48 -20.06 22.39
CA ASP A 227 -17.06 -20.37 22.55
C ASP A 227 -16.47 -20.89 21.22
N LYS A 228 -15.22 -21.39 21.24
CA LYS A 228 -14.54 -21.95 20.06
C LYS A 228 -15.28 -23.12 19.41
N THR A 229 -16.22 -23.75 20.12
CA THR A 229 -16.97 -24.92 19.65
C THR A 229 -18.37 -24.58 19.11
N GLY A 230 -18.88 -23.38 19.37
CA GLY A 230 -20.16 -22.91 18.85
C GLY A 230 -20.96 -22.09 19.86
N CYS A 231 -22.27 -21.97 19.62
CA CYS A 231 -23.16 -21.27 20.56
C CYS A 231 -23.23 -22.03 21.89
N ILE A 232 -23.09 -21.29 23.00
CA ILE A 232 -23.30 -21.82 24.33
C ILE A 232 -24.80 -21.72 24.59
N ASP A 233 -25.56 -22.64 23.99
CA ASP A 233 -26.96 -22.77 24.31
C ASP A 233 -27.08 -23.68 25.53
N SER A 234 -27.83 -23.24 26.54
CA SER A 234 -28.19 -24.05 27.70
C SER A 234 -28.91 -25.38 27.36
N ASN A 235 -29.23 -25.61 26.06
CA ASN A 235 -29.75 -26.87 25.52
C ASN A 235 -28.71 -27.80 24.84
N SER A 236 -27.47 -27.38 24.63
CA SER A 236 -26.44 -28.17 23.91
C SER A 236 -25.94 -29.41 24.68
N ALA A 237 -26.16 -29.48 26.00
CA ALA A 237 -25.88 -30.66 26.82
C ALA A 237 -26.98 -31.74 26.77
N SER A 238 -28.08 -31.54 26.04
CA SER A 238 -29.25 -32.44 26.11
C SER A 238 -29.37 -33.47 24.98
N LEU A 239 -28.55 -33.42 23.92
CA LEU A 239 -28.71 -34.32 22.77
C LEU A 239 -27.83 -35.58 22.77
N SER A 240 -26.83 -35.72 23.66
CA SER A 240 -26.00 -36.95 23.71
C SER A 240 -26.48 -38.01 24.71
N PHE A 241 -27.33 -37.67 25.70
CA PHE A 241 -27.78 -38.63 26.73
C PHE A 241 -29.23 -39.13 26.56
N ILE A 242 -30.06 -38.48 25.74
CA ILE A 242 -31.46 -38.92 25.54
C ILE A 242 -31.56 -40.15 24.60
N SER A 243 -30.53 -40.43 23.79
CA SER A 243 -30.54 -41.61 22.90
C SER A 243 -30.22 -42.95 23.57
N LEU A 244 -29.61 -42.99 24.77
CA LEU A 244 -29.34 -44.26 25.48
C LEU A 244 -30.42 -44.65 26.50
N ALA A 245 -31.18 -43.70 27.04
CA ALA A 245 -32.23 -43.99 28.03
C ALA A 245 -33.49 -44.63 27.41
N MET A 246 -33.78 -44.36 26.14
CA MET A 246 -34.93 -44.95 25.42
C MET A 246 -34.70 -46.40 24.97
N ILE A 247 -33.45 -46.89 24.91
CA ILE A 247 -33.14 -48.26 24.48
C ILE A 247 -33.24 -49.27 25.64
N ILE A 248 -33.01 -48.83 26.89
CA ILE A 248 -33.02 -49.74 28.06
C ILE A 248 -34.44 -50.09 28.51
N VAL A 249 -35.45 -49.27 28.23
CA VAL A 249 -36.85 -49.55 28.60
C VAL A 249 -37.52 -50.57 27.66
N PHE A 250 -36.97 -50.81 26.46
CA PHE A 250 -37.51 -51.80 25.51
C PHE A 250 -36.96 -53.23 25.68
N ILE A 251 -35.90 -53.43 26.46
CA ILE A 251 -35.27 -54.76 26.65
C ILE A 251 -35.83 -55.48 27.90
N SER A 252 -36.63 -54.82 28.74
CA SER A 252 -37.28 -55.43 29.92
C SER A 252 -38.72 -55.88 29.69
N PHE A 253 -39.21 -55.87 28.44
CA PHE A 253 -40.54 -56.37 28.05
C PHE A 253 -40.53 -57.48 26.98
N PHE A 254 -39.40 -58.17 26.79
CA PHE A 254 -39.33 -59.45 26.07
C PHE A 254 -38.61 -60.52 26.91
#